data_AF-A0A1I3WR88-F1
#
_entry.id   AF-A0A1I3WR88-F1
#
_cell.length_a   1.000
_cell.length_b   1.000
_cell.length_c   1.000
_cell.angle_alpha   90.00
_cell.angle_beta   90.00
_cell.angle_gamma   90.00
#
_symmetry.space_group_name_H-M   'P 1'
#
loop_
_entity.id
_entity.type
_entity.pdbx_description
1 polymer ?
#
loop_
_entity_poly.entity_id
_entity_poly.type
_entity_poly.pdbx_seq_one_letter_code
_entity_poly.pdbx_strand_id
1 'polypeptide(L)'
;MSRDPQINIRLPQDLKDDVQNMASDNKRSVNAEIVAVLLDAVRKHESVKNGQTIDNETLNPEKSQNIISMLEINEELKNEQIRLMTTQRELLSLNEKLIRQLAELIRISPKKAP
;
A
#
# COMPACT_ATOMS: atom_id res chain seq x y z
N MET A 1 -26.98 -8.64 37.98
CA MET A 1 -26.08 -8.28 36.87
C MET A 1 -26.55 -6.95 36.31
N SER A 2 -25.73 -5.90 36.38
CA SER A 2 -26.08 -4.61 35.80
C SER A 2 -25.98 -4.74 34.28
N ARG A 3 -27.09 -4.54 33.56
CA ARG A 3 -27.06 -4.50 32.09
C ARG A 3 -26.29 -3.26 31.65
N ASP A 4 -25.67 -3.33 30.49
CA ASP A 4 -24.99 -2.16 29.90
C ASP A 4 -25.97 -0.98 29.77
N PRO A 5 -25.51 0.26 30.01
CA PRO A 5 -26.38 1.44 29.93
C PRO A 5 -26.91 1.62 28.50
N GLN A 6 -28.21 1.89 28.39
CA GLN A 6 -28.87 2.08 27.10
C GLN A 6 -29.11 3.57 26.84
N ILE A 7 -28.87 4.00 25.60
CA ILE A 7 -29.10 5.36 25.14
C ILE A 7 -30.09 5.30 23.97
N ASN A 8 -31.18 6.08 24.06
CA ASN A 8 -32.16 6.21 22.98
C ASN A 8 -31.87 7.49 22.18
N ILE A 9 -31.45 7.33 20.92
CA ILE A 9 -31.06 8.44 20.03
C ILE A 9 -32.10 8.61 18.94
N ARG A 10 -32.51 9.86 18.67
CA ARG A 10 -33.33 10.21 17.49
C ARG A 10 -32.40 10.62 16.36
N LEU A 11 -32.45 9.89 15.25
CA LEU A 11 -31.64 10.14 14.07
C LEU A 11 -32.52 10.58 12.90
N PRO A 12 -32.06 11.51 12.04
CA PRO A 12 -32.69 11.74 10.74
C PRO A 12 -32.59 10.47 9.89
N GLN A 13 -33.54 10.32 8.95
CA GLN A 13 -33.69 9.08 8.17
C GLN A 13 -32.43 8.80 7.33
N ASP A 14 -31.91 9.81 6.64
CA ASP A 14 -30.72 9.68 5.79
C ASP A 14 -29.52 9.14 6.58
N LEU A 15 -29.27 9.69 7.77
CA LEU A 15 -28.15 9.24 8.62
C LEU A 15 -28.34 7.81 9.13
N LYS A 16 -29.59 7.39 9.39
CA LYS A 16 -29.86 6.02 9.79
C LYS A 16 -29.53 5.04 8.66
N ASP A 17 -29.88 5.39 7.42
CA ASP A 17 -29.63 4.56 6.25
C ASP A 17 -28.13 4.47 5.95
N ASP A 18 -27.41 5.59 6.06
CA ASP A 18 -25.95 5.61 5.92
C ASP A 18 -25.25 4.70 6.95
N VAL A 19 -25.67 4.75 8.22
CA VAL A 19 -25.12 3.90 9.28
C VAL A 19 -25.44 2.41 9.03
N GLN A 20 -26.60 2.10 8.46
CA GLN A 20 -26.93 0.72 8.08
C GLN A 20 -26.04 0.20 6.96
N ASN A 21 -25.77 1.03 5.95
CA ASN A 21 -24.86 0.70 4.85
C ASN A 21 -23.43 0.49 5.38
N MET A 22 -22.92 1.41 6.20
CA MET A 22 -21.61 1.28 6.86
C MET A 22 -21.49 -0.02 7.66
N ALA A 23 -22.52 -0.39 8.42
CA ALA A 23 -22.52 -1.62 9.18
C ALA A 23 -22.48 -2.87 8.27
N SER A 24 -23.19 -2.83 7.14
CA SER A 24 -23.16 -3.91 6.14
C SER A 24 -21.78 -4.08 5.52
N ASP A 25 -21.16 -2.98 5.08
CA ASP A 25 -19.83 -2.97 4.48
C ASP A 25 -18.76 -3.47 5.46
N ASN A 26 -18.85 -3.03 6.71
CA ASN A 26 -17.92 -3.40 7.78
C ASN A 26 -18.22 -4.77 8.42
N LYS A 27 -19.25 -5.49 7.93
CA LYS A 27 -19.68 -6.80 8.43
C LYS A 27 -19.96 -6.80 9.94
N ARG A 28 -20.57 -5.72 10.44
CA ARG A 28 -20.92 -5.51 11.85
C ARG A 28 -22.43 -5.38 12.02
N SER A 29 -22.92 -5.60 13.23
CA SER A 29 -24.28 -5.18 13.56
C SER A 29 -24.35 -3.65 13.60
N VAL A 30 -25.50 -3.08 13.30
CA VAL A 30 -25.71 -1.62 13.34
C VAL A 30 -25.32 -1.04 14.71
N ASN A 31 -25.67 -1.73 15.80
CA ASN A 31 -25.27 -1.30 17.14
C ASN A 31 -23.75 -1.34 17.35
N ALA A 32 -23.07 -2.39 16.87
CA ALA A 32 -21.61 -2.48 16.96
C ALA A 32 -20.92 -1.39 16.16
N GLU A 33 -21.47 -1.01 15.00
CA GLU A 33 -20.92 0.08 14.19
C GLU A 33 -21.12 1.44 14.85
N ILE A 34 -22.31 1.72 15.39
CA ILE A 34 -22.58 2.96 16.14
C ILE A 34 -21.61 3.09 17.31
N VAL A 35 -21.40 2.02 18.07
CA VAL A 35 -20.46 2.02 19.20
C VAL A 35 -19.03 2.28 18.71
N ALA A 36 -18.59 1.65 17.62
CA ALA A 36 -17.26 1.87 17.07
C ALA A 36 -17.04 3.34 16.65
N VAL A 37 -17.99 3.93 15.94
CA VAL A 37 -17.94 5.33 15.50
C VAL A 37 -17.91 6.28 16.71
N LEU A 38 -18.73 6.02 17.73
CA LEU A 38 -18.75 6.82 18.96
C LEU A 38 -17.42 6.72 19.72
N LEU A 39 -16.83 5.53 19.83
CA LEU A 39 -15.52 5.34 20.48
C LEU A 39 -14.43 6.13 19.76
N ASP A 40 -14.39 6.10 18.43
CA ASP A 40 -13.42 6.86 17.65
C ASP A 40 -13.62 8.37 17.78
N ALA A 41 -14.88 8.83 17.81
CA ALA A 41 -15.19 10.24 18.04
C ALA A 41 -14.76 10.71 19.44
N VAL A 42 -15.01 9.91 20.48
CA VAL A 42 -14.59 10.21 21.86
C VAL A 42 -13.07 10.26 21.96
N ARG A 43 -12.35 9.28 21.40
CA ARG A 43 -10.88 9.27 21.37
C ARG A 43 -10.31 10.51 20.71
N LYS A 44 -10.85 10.90 19.55
CA LYS A 44 -10.45 12.13 18.84
C LYS A 44 -10.69 13.37 19.70
N HIS A 45 -11.84 13.45 20.36
CA HIS A 45 -12.17 14.57 21.25
C HIS A 45 -11.25 14.63 22.48
N GLU A 46 -10.91 13.49 23.08
CA GLU A 46 -10.00 13.41 24.23
C GLU A 46 -8.57 13.81 23.85
N SER A 47 -8.08 13.40 22.68
CA SER A 47 -6.76 13.83 22.17
C SER A 47 -6.71 15.36 22.03
N VAL A 48 -7.72 15.98 21.42
CA VAL A 48 -7.80 17.44 21.27
C VAL A 48 -7.86 18.16 22.63
N LYS A 49 -8.68 17.64 23.56
CA LYS A 49 -8.87 18.27 24.88
C LYS A 49 -7.61 18.21 25.75
N ASN A 50 -6.81 17.16 25.63
CA ASN A 50 -5.58 16.98 26.42
C ASN A 50 -4.37 17.73 25.84
N GLY A 51 -4.58 18.66 24.90
CA GLY A 51 -3.49 19.45 24.31
C GLY A 51 -2.55 18.63 23.41
N GLN A 52 -2.92 17.40 23.06
CA GLN A 52 -2.36 16.74 21.90
C GLN A 52 -3.08 17.34 20.70
N THR A 53 -2.49 18.38 20.12
CA THR A 53 -2.75 18.69 18.72
C THR A 53 -2.50 17.40 17.96
N ILE A 54 -3.58 16.75 17.48
CA ILE A 54 -3.45 15.88 16.33
C ILE A 54 -3.29 16.84 15.17
N ASP A 55 -2.09 17.42 15.08
CA ASP A 55 -1.49 17.63 13.79
C ASP A 55 -1.47 16.24 13.14
N ASN A 56 -1.82 16.13 11.87
CA ASN A 56 -1.80 14.89 11.11
C ASN A 56 -0.35 14.34 10.93
N GLU A 57 0.52 14.47 11.93
CA GLU A 57 1.96 14.28 11.82
C GLU A 57 2.67 13.82 13.10
N THR A 58 1.98 13.36 14.16
CA THR A 58 2.68 12.74 15.30
C THR A 58 2.90 11.26 15.04
N LEU A 59 3.81 10.98 14.11
CA LEU A 59 4.51 9.72 14.02
C LEU A 59 5.19 9.46 15.38
N ASN A 60 4.86 8.34 16.02
CA ASN A 60 5.68 7.77 17.08
C ASN A 60 7.14 7.73 16.58
N PRO A 61 8.17 8.23 17.29
CA PRO A 61 9.56 8.27 16.80
C PRO A 61 10.05 6.90 16.28
N GLU A 62 9.57 5.80 16.85
CA GLU A 62 9.83 4.45 16.35
C GLU A 62 9.18 4.17 14.97
N LYS A 63 7.96 4.66 14.75
CA LYS A 63 7.28 4.58 13.44
C LYS A 63 7.92 5.51 12.42
N SER A 64 8.40 6.69 12.83
CA SER A 64 9.19 7.58 11.96
C SER A 64 10.46 6.88 11.49
N GLN A 65 11.19 6.23 12.41
CA GLN A 65 12.41 5.52 12.07
C GLN A 65 12.15 4.35 11.10
N ASN A 66 11.09 3.57 11.37
CA ASN A 66 10.71 2.48 10.47
C ASN A 66 10.29 2.99 9.08
N ILE A 67 9.60 4.12 8.98
CA ILE A 67 9.23 4.71 7.70
C ILE A 67 10.46 5.23 6.95
N ILE A 68 11.39 5.91 7.64
CA ILE A 68 12.64 6.40 7.05
C ILE A 68 13.45 5.23 6.49
N SER A 69 13.66 4.17 7.28
CA SER A 69 14.38 2.98 6.83
C SER A 69 13.64 2.26 5.69
N MET A 70 12.30 2.22 5.70
CA MET A 70 11.53 1.65 4.59
C MET A 70 11.66 2.48 3.31
N LEU A 71 11.71 3.82 3.42
CA LEU A 71 11.92 4.70 2.27
C LEU A 71 13.32 4.54 1.67
N GLU A 72 14.36 4.42 2.51
CA GLU A 72 15.73 4.16 2.08
C GLU A 72 15.83 2.83 1.31
N ILE A 73 15.24 1.76 1.83
CA ILE A 73 15.20 0.45 1.15
C ILE A 73 14.46 0.54 -0.19
N ASN A 74 13.38 1.32 -0.27
CA ASN A 74 12.65 1.51 -1.53
C ASN A 74 13.47 2.27 -2.58
N GLU A 75 14.26 3.26 -2.16
CA GLU A 75 15.18 3.95 -3.08
C GLU A 75 16.29 3.02 -3.57
N GLU A 76 16.89 2.22 -2.68
CA GLU A 76 17.89 1.21 -3.06
C GLU A 76 17.31 0.20 -4.04
N LEU A 77 16.10 -0.33 -3.76
CA LEU A 77 15.43 -1.28 -4.63
C LEU A 77 15.15 -0.68 -6.01
N LYS A 78 14.73 0.59 -6.07
CA LYS A 78 14.50 1.31 -7.33
C LYS A 78 15.80 1.47 -8.13
N ASN A 79 16.89 1.80 -7.47
CA ASN A 79 18.20 1.93 -8.11
C ASN A 79 18.70 0.58 -8.67
N GLU A 80 18.49 -0.50 -7.92
CA GLU A 80 18.87 -1.84 -8.36
C GLU A 80 18.01 -2.32 -9.52
N GLN A 81 16.71 -2.01 -9.53
CA GLN A 81 15.84 -2.26 -10.69
C GLN A 81 16.34 -1.54 -11.95
N ILE A 82 16.77 -0.29 -11.83
CA ILE A 82 17.34 0.47 -12.96
C ILE A 82 18.60 -0.25 -13.48
N ARG A 83 19.50 -0.66 -12.59
CA ARG A 83 20.72 -1.39 -12.96
C ARG A 83 20.42 -2.71 -13.66
N LEU A 84 19.46 -3.47 -13.15
CA LEU A 84 19.02 -4.72 -13.77
C LEU A 84 18.46 -4.48 -15.18
N MET A 85 17.62 -3.46 -15.36
CA MET A 85 17.10 -3.10 -16.69
C MET A 85 18.22 -2.70 -17.67
N THR A 86 19.22 -1.95 -17.21
CA THR A 86 20.36 -1.59 -18.06
C THR A 86 21.19 -2.80 -18.46
N THR A 87 21.52 -3.68 -17.52
CA THR A 87 22.28 -4.91 -17.78
C THR A 87 21.52 -5.84 -18.73
N GLN A 88 20.21 -5.97 -18.55
CA GLN A 88 19.38 -6.80 -19.43
C GLN A 88 19.36 -6.25 -20.86
N ARG A 89 19.30 -4.92 -21.04
CA ARG A 89 19.41 -4.28 -22.36
C ARG A 89 20.76 -4.55 -23.02
N GLU A 90 21.85 -4.49 -22.25
CA GLU A 90 23.20 -4.79 -22.76
C GLU A 90 23.34 -6.26 -23.20
N LEU A 91 22.82 -7.19 -22.40
CA LEU A 91 22.81 -8.62 -22.75
C LEU A 91 22.01 -8.90 -24.04
N LEU A 92 20.87 -8.24 -24.22
CA LEU A 92 20.10 -8.34 -25.47
C LEU A 92 20.92 -7.85 -26.66
N SER A 93 21.58 -6.69 -26.53
CA SER A 93 22.47 -6.15 -27.56
C SER A 93 23.62 -7.11 -27.89
N LEU A 94 24.23 -7.72 -26.89
CA LEU A 94 25.30 -8.70 -27.08
C LEU A 94 24.79 -9.98 -27.78
N ASN A 95 23.61 -10.45 -27.40
CA ASN A 95 22.98 -11.60 -28.03
C ASN A 95 22.68 -11.33 -29.52
N GLU A 96 22.17 -10.15 -29.85
CA GLU A 96 21.97 -9.75 -31.26
C GLU A 96 23.28 -9.72 -32.05
N LYS A 97 24.36 -9.20 -31.44
CA LYS A 97 25.70 -9.20 -32.06
C LYS A 97 26.20 -10.63 -32.30
N LEU A 98 26.05 -11.52 -31.32
CA LEU A 98 26.45 -12.91 -31.44
C LEU A 98 25.67 -13.63 -32.54
N ILE A 99 24.35 -13.42 -32.62
CA ILE A 99 23.51 -13.96 -33.69
C ILE A 99 24.01 -13.51 -35.07
N ARG A 100 24.36 -12.22 -35.23
CA ARG A 100 24.92 -11.70 -36.48
C ARG A 100 26.25 -12.36 -36.84
N GLN A 101 27.16 -12.50 -35.88
CA GLN A 101 28.45 -13.16 -36.08
C GLN A 101 28.28 -14.64 -36.49
N LEU A 102 27.38 -15.36 -35.82
CA LEU A 102 27.08 -16.76 -36.17
C LEU A 102 26.50 -16.88 -37.58
N ALA A 103 25.58 -15.99 -37.97
CA ALA A 103 25.01 -15.96 -39.32
C ALA A 103 26.08 -15.69 -40.40
N GLU A 104 27.05 -14.83 -40.11
CA GLU A 104 28.17 -14.53 -41.00
C GLU A 104 29.09 -15.75 -41.16
N LEU A 105 29.44 -16.44 -40.07
CA LEU A 105 30.23 -17.68 -40.11
C LEU A 105 29.52 -18.80 -40.90
N ILE A 106 28.20 -18.95 -40.75
CA ILE A 106 27.41 -19.92 -41.53
C ILE A 106 27.43 -19.56 -43.03
N ARG A 107 27.33 -18.27 -43.36
CA ARG A 107 27.34 -17.78 -44.75
C ARG A 107 28.69 -18.00 -45.45
N ILE A 108 29.80 -17.94 -44.71
CA ILE A 108 31.17 -18.14 -45.23
C ILE A 108 31.53 -19.64 -45.32
N SER A 109 30.76 -20.52 -44.68
CA SER A 109 30.98 -21.96 -44.76
C SER A 109 30.71 -22.45 -46.19
N PRO A 110 31.71 -22.98 -46.92
CA PRO A 110 31.49 -23.45 -48.28
C PRO A 110 30.52 -24.63 -48.22
N LYS A 111 29.45 -24.58 -49.02
CA LYS A 111 28.65 -25.77 -49.32
C LYS A 111 29.63 -26.86 -49.74
N LYS A 112 29.82 -27.89 -48.89
CA LYS A 112 30.34 -29.18 -49.34
C LYS A 112 29.40 -29.62 -50.45
N ALA A 113 29.85 -29.47 -51.70
CA ALA A 113 29.17 -29.99 -52.86
C ALA A 113 29.10 -31.53 -52.73
N PRO A 114 28.00 -32.15 -53.17
CA PRO A 114 27.82 -33.61 -53.15
C PRO A 114 28.85 -34.33 -54.03
#